data_AF-A0A1G8UYR9-F1
#
_entry.id   AF-A0A1G8UYR9-F1
#
_cell.length_a   1.000
_cell.length_b   1.000
_cell.length_c   1.000
_cell.angle_alpha   90.00
_cell.angle_beta   90.00
_cell.angle_gamma   90.00
#
_symmetry.space_group_name_H-M   'P 1'
#
loop_
_entity.id
_entity.type
_entity.pdbx_description
1 polymer ?
#
loop_
_entity_poly.entity_id
_entity_poly.type
_entity_poly.pdbx_seq_one_letter_code
_entity_poly.pdbx_strand_id
1 'polypeptide(L)' 'MTGQIALLLRVFILLPLAGLSATLPFVTYDKTAGLLTIDLNAASLAMAVLLYGLLSGGTFAWSRWVKGVGGKT' A
#
# COMPACT_ATOMS: atom_id res chain seq x y z
N MET A 1 -16.79 -28.63 -1.76
CA MET A 1 -15.50 -27.93 -1.51
C MET A 1 -15.51 -26.44 -1.91
N THR A 2 -16.39 -25.99 -2.80
CA THR A 2 -16.51 -24.57 -3.22
C THR A 2 -16.83 -23.58 -2.08
N GLY A 3 -17.68 -23.97 -1.11
CA GLY A 3 -18.01 -23.11 0.04
C GLY A 3 -16.82 -22.87 0.99
N GLN A 4 -15.93 -23.85 1.16
CA GLN A 4 -14.72 -23.71 1.99
C GLN A 4 -13.68 -22.80 1.32
N ILE A 5 -13.55 -22.88 0.00
CA ILE A 5 -12.67 -21.99 -0.78
C ILE A 5 -13.18 -20.54 -0.69
N ALA A 6 -14.49 -20.33 -0.83
CA ALA A 6 -15.09 -18.99 -0.68
C ALA A 6 -14.88 -18.42 0.74
N LEU A 7 -14.97 -19.25 1.77
CA LEU A 7 -14.67 -18.89 3.16
C LEU A 7 -13.20 -18.52 3.35
N LEU A 8 -12.27 -19.32 2.84
CA LEU A 8 -10.84 -19.03 2.87
C LEU A 8 -10.54 -17.69 2.19
N LEU A 9 -11.10 -17.46 1.00
CA LEU A 9 -10.92 -16.21 0.26
C LEU A 9 -11.45 -15.02 1.05
N ARG A 10 -12.64 -15.14 1.65
CA ARG A 10 -13.23 -14.06 2.46
C ARG A 10 -12.40 -13.72 3.68
N VAL A 11 -11.98 -14.72 4.43
CA VAL A 11 -11.35 -14.54 5.75
C VAL A 11 -9.88 -14.17 5.63
N PHE A 12 -9.15 -14.83 4.73
CA PHE A 12 -7.69 -14.67 4.66
C PHE A 12 -7.22 -13.65 3.63
N ILE A 13 -8.09 -13.26 2.67
CA ILE A 13 -7.70 -12.33 1.61
C ILE A 13 -8.59 -11.08 1.65
N LEU A 14 -9.89 -11.22 1.46
CA LEU A 14 -10.78 -10.07 1.29
C LEU A 14 -10.94 -9.24 2.57
N LEU A 15 -11.05 -9.87 3.74
CA LEU A 15 -11.21 -9.15 5.00
C LEU A 15 -9.95 -8.36 5.40
N PRO A 16 -8.72 -8.93 5.32
CA PRO A 16 -7.50 -8.15 5.51
C PRO A 16 -7.36 -7.01 4.50
N LEU A 17 -7.66 -7.27 3.22
CA LEU A 17 -7.61 -6.23 2.19
C LEU A 17 -8.62 -5.11 2.46
N ALA A 18 -9.82 -5.44 2.94
CA ALA A 18 -10.81 -4.44 3.33
C ALA A 18 -10.30 -3.58 4.50
N GLY A 19 -9.70 -4.21 5.52
CA GLY A 19 -9.08 -3.51 6.66
C GLY A 19 -7.93 -2.59 6.23
N LEU A 20 -7.06 -3.06 5.33
CA LEU A 20 -5.98 -2.26 4.75
C LEU A 20 -6.52 -1.12 3.88
N SER A 21 -7.60 -1.35 3.13
CA SER A 21 -8.19 -0.32 2.29
C SER A 21 -8.85 0.78 3.12
N ALA A 22 -9.41 0.44 4.28
CA ALA A 22 -10.04 1.40 5.19
C ALA A 22 -9.04 2.36 5.86
N THR A 23 -7.75 2.04 5.90
CA THR A 23 -6.71 2.95 6.41
C THR A 23 -6.19 3.92 5.35
N LEU A 24 -6.59 3.76 4.08
CA LEU A 24 -6.16 4.61 2.98
C LEU A 24 -7.07 5.85 2.90
N PRO A 25 -6.52 7.07 2.90
CA PRO A 25 -7.32 8.31 2.93
C PRO A 25 -8.09 8.58 1.63
N PHE A 26 -7.83 7.80 0.58
CA PHE A 26 -8.46 7.91 -0.75
C PHE A 26 -9.50 6.81 -1.03
N VAL A 27 -9.79 5.96 -0.04
CA VAL A 27 -10.82 4.91 -0.13
C VAL A 27 -11.94 5.25 0.84
N THR A 28 -13.17 5.28 0.35
CA THR A 28 -14.37 5.47 1.16
C THR A 28 -15.36 4.33 0.91
N TYR A 29 -15.95 3.82 1.99
CA TYR A 29 -16.94 2.76 1.94
C TYR A 29 -18.27 3.24 2.50
N ASP A 30 -19.30 3.29 1.65
CA ASP A 30 -20.67 3.54 2.07
C ASP A 30 -21.38 2.19 2.27
N LYS A 31 -21.58 1.82 3.54
CA LYS A 31 -22.25 0.58 3.92
C LYS A 31 -23.75 0.59 3.59
N THR A 32 -24.38 1.76 3.54
CA THR A 32 -25.82 1.89 3.25
C THR A 32 -26.11 1.75 1.77
N ALA A 33 -25.24 2.31 0.92
CA ALA A 33 -25.32 2.19 -0.54
C ALA A 33 -24.62 0.94 -1.09
N GLY A 34 -23.77 0.27 -0.30
CA GLY A 34 -22.95 -0.85 -0.76
C GLY A 34 -21.88 -0.42 -1.76
N LEU A 35 -21.42 0.83 -1.68
CA LEU A 35 -20.49 1.44 -2.64
C LEU A 35 -19.09 1.57 -2.05
N LEU A 36 -18.10 1.26 -2.89
CA LEU A 36 -16.69 1.53 -2.65
C LEU A 36 -16.24 2.61 -3.62
N THR A 37 -15.81 3.75 -3.09
CA THR A 37 -15.30 4.86 -3.90
C THR A 37 -13.79 4.99 -3.69
N ILE A 38 -13.05 5.07 -4.79
CA ILE A 38 -11.60 5.23 -4.79
C ILE A 38 -11.28 6.50 -5.58
N ASP A 39 -10.65 7.47 -4.92
CA ASP A 39 -10.10 8.64 -5.60
C ASP A 39 -8.76 8.27 -6.26
N LEU A 40 -8.79 8.14 -7.58
CA LEU A 40 -7.61 7.76 -8.37
C LEU A 40 -6.51 8.81 -8.37
N ASN A 41 -6.85 10.10 -8.25
CA ASN A 41 -5.85 11.17 -8.22
C ASN A 41 -5.12 11.16 -6.87
N ALA A 42 -5.88 11.06 -5.78
CA ALA A 42 -5.30 10.94 -4.44
C ALA A 42 -4.48 9.65 -4.27
N ALA A 43 -4.96 8.52 -4.82
CA ALA A 43 -4.23 7.26 -4.84
C ALA A 43 -2.91 7.37 -5.63
N SER A 44 -2.95 7.98 -6.81
CA SER A 44 -1.78 8.18 -7.66
C SER A 44 -0.73 9.06 -6.98
N LEU A 45 -1.18 10.13 -6.31
CA LEU A 45 -0.29 11.01 -5.55
C LEU A 45 0.35 10.28 -4.35
N ALA A 46 -0.44 9.51 -3.60
CA ALA A 46 0.07 8.72 -2.47
C ALA A 46 1.15 7.71 -2.94
N MET A 47 0.93 7.06 -4.08
CA MET A 47 1.93 6.16 -4.69
C MET A 47 3.17 6.90 -5.18
N ALA A 48 3.01 8.07 -5.81
CA ALA A 48 4.14 8.88 -6.24
C ALA A 48 5.02 9.30 -5.04
N VAL A 49 4.40 9.75 -3.94
CA VAL A 49 5.12 10.12 -2.70
C VAL A 49 5.87 8.93 -2.13
N LEU A 50 5.22 7.76 -2.07
CA LEU A 50 5.83 6.55 -1.51
C LEU A 50 7.01 6.08 -2.36
N LEU A 51 6.84 6.02 -3.68
CA LEU A 51 7.91 5.64 -4.61
C LEU A 51 9.06 6.64 -4.58
N TYR A 52 8.77 7.94 -4.60
CA TYR A 52 9.79 8.98 -4.52
C TYR A 52 10.55 8.92 -3.19
N GLY A 53 9.85 8.76 -2.07
CA GLY A 53 10.46 8.61 -0.74
C GLY A 53 11.34 7.38 -0.63
N LEU A 54 10.89 6.23 -1.15
CA LEU A 54 11.67 4.99 -1.18
C LEU A 54 12.91 5.12 -2.07
N LEU A 55 12.78 5.68 -3.27
CA LEU A 55 13.90 5.81 -4.20
C LEU A 55 14.92 6.82 -3.69
N SER A 56 14.48 8.01 -3.30
CA SER A 56 15.36 9.05 -2.77
C SER A 56 15.99 8.61 -1.43
N GLY A 57 15.17 8.18 -0.47
CA GLY A 57 15.62 7.69 0.83
C GLY A 57 16.54 6.47 0.72
N GLY A 58 16.21 5.53 -0.17
CA GLY A 58 17.04 4.37 -0.48
C GLY A 58 18.39 4.76 -1.07
N THR A 59 18.40 5.73 -2.00
CA THR A 59 19.66 6.25 -2.58
C THR A 59 20.53 6.93 -1.51
N PHE A 60 19.93 7.73 -0.62
CA PHE A 60 20.66 8.34 0.48
C PHE A 60 21.20 7.32 1.48
N ALA A 61 20.37 6.35 1.90
CA ALA A 61 20.77 5.28 2.80
C ALA A 61 21.90 4.44 2.20
N TRP A 62 21.80 4.13 0.91
CA TRP A 62 22.84 3.44 0.15
C TRP A 62 24.15 4.23 0.13
N SER A 63 24.13 5.51 -0.23
CA SER A 63 25.36 6.34 -0.22
C SER A 63 25.99 6.40 1.18
N ARG A 64 25.17 6.50 2.25
CA ARG A 64 25.70 6.47 3.62
C ARG A 64 26.36 5.13 3.96
N TRP A 65 25.75 4.03 3.54
CA TRP A 65 26.32 2.70 3.72
C TRP A 65 27.64 2.54 2.95
N VAL A 66 27.69 2.90 1.68
CA VAL A 66 28.92 2.83 0.86
C VAL A 66 30.05 3.66 1.45
N LYS A 67 29.76 4.88 1.92
CA LYS A 67 30.75 5.72 2.62
C LYS A 67 31.23 5.10 3.93
N GLY A 68 30.34 4.45 4.68
CA GLY A 68 30.68 3.76 5.92
C GLY A 68 31.66 2.59 5.71
N VAL A 69 31.67 1.99 4.53
CA VAL A 69 32.57 0.88 4.14
C VAL A 69 33.85 1.39 3.45
N GLY A 70 34.07 2.70 3.38
CA GLY A 70 35.28 3.30 2.80
C GLY A 70 35.19 3.59 1.30
N GLY A 71 34.01 3.50 0.70
CA GLY A 71 33.76 3.93 -0.67
C GLY A 71 33.84 5.47 -0.82
N LYS A 72 34.45 5.94 -1.91
CA LYS A 72 34.38 7.34 -2.30
C LYS A 72 33.08 7.55 -3.09
N THR A 73 32.07 8.07 -2.39
CA THR A 73 30.64 8.34 -2.73
C THR A 73 29.64 7.29 -2.28
#